data_AF-A0A3P6TB74-F1
#
_entry.id   AF-A0A3P6TB74-F1
#
_cell.length_a   1.000
_cell.length_b   1.000
_cell.length_c   1.000
_cell.angle_alpha   90.00
_cell.angle_beta   90.00
_cell.angle_gamma   90.00
#
_symmetry.space_group_name_H-M   'P 1'
#
loop_
_entity.id
_entity.type
_entity.pdbx_description
1 polymer ?
#
loop_
_entity_poly.entity_id
_entity_poly.type
_entity_poly.pdbx_seq_one_letter_code
_entity_poly.pdbx_strand_id
1 'polypeptide(L)'
;MLILLTPTSLSASFIFLEVKINSPDYKGIMTQEEAKEDFLKRIENYKLQYEPLDEEIDDDLSFIKVINAGKSFFVHNVNGHVQSRVVYFLMNIHLLPRSIYLTRHGESEYNQIGRLGGDSPLSLNGLNYADKLKEYFKIESLKDLRVWSSQKIRAAQTAANMRDLATNVEYWKVLDEIDAGICEGLTYEDFEARYPK
;
A
#
# COMPACT_ATOMS: atom_id res chain seq x y z
N MET A 1 8.47 -4.87 -11.01
CA MET A 1 8.07 -4.96 -9.59
C MET A 1 6.80 -5.81 -9.47
N LEU A 2 6.60 -6.57 -8.39
CA LEU A 2 5.35 -7.29 -8.11
C LEU A 2 4.72 -6.78 -6.81
N ILE A 3 3.42 -6.54 -6.84
CA ILE A 3 2.59 -6.17 -5.68
C ILE A 3 1.49 -7.21 -5.52
N LEU A 4 1.36 -7.76 -4.32
CA LEU A 4 0.37 -8.78 -3.99
C LEU A 4 -0.53 -8.22 -2.89
N LEU A 5 -1.84 -8.18 -3.14
CA LEU A 5 -2.82 -7.53 -2.28
C LEU A 5 -3.87 -8.54 -1.83
N THR A 6 -4.17 -8.58 -0.53
CA THR A 6 -5.30 -9.33 0.02
C THR A 6 -6.09 -8.49 1.02
N PRO A 7 -7.44 -8.55 1.01
CA PRO A 7 -8.22 -8.01 2.11
C PRO A 7 -8.03 -8.91 3.35
N THR A 8 -7.72 -8.33 4.52
CA THR A 8 -7.80 -9.08 5.78
C THR A 8 -9.13 -8.79 6.47
N SER A 9 -9.68 -9.80 7.14
CA SER A 9 -11.04 -9.80 7.68
C SER A 9 -11.12 -9.25 9.13
N LEU A 10 -10.39 -8.17 9.43
CA LEU A 10 -10.48 -7.52 10.73
C LEU A 10 -11.48 -6.35 10.65
N SER A 11 -12.35 -6.21 11.65
CA SER A 11 -13.36 -5.16 11.67
C SER A 11 -12.80 -3.84 12.23
N ALA A 12 -13.18 -2.72 11.60
CA ALA A 12 -12.63 -1.39 11.91
C ALA A 12 -12.87 -0.91 13.35
N SER A 13 -13.90 -1.43 14.04
CA SER A 13 -14.23 -1.06 15.43
C SER A 13 -13.14 -1.48 16.44
N PHE A 14 -12.35 -2.50 16.14
CA PHE A 14 -11.31 -2.99 17.05
C PHE A 14 -10.07 -2.09 17.09
N ILE A 15 -9.73 -1.45 15.96
CA ILE A 15 -8.42 -0.81 15.76
C ILE A 15 -8.28 0.46 16.60
N PHE A 16 -9.32 1.29 16.67
CA PHE A 16 -9.22 2.59 17.34
C PHE A 16 -9.01 2.45 18.85
N LEU A 17 -9.77 1.54 19.47
CA LEU A 17 -9.66 1.28 20.91
C LEU A 17 -8.32 0.62 21.25
N GLU A 18 -7.87 -0.33 20.43
CA GLU A 18 -6.58 -1.00 20.61
C GLU A 18 -5.39 -0.03 20.52
N VAL A 19 -5.39 0.88 19.54
CA VAL A 19 -4.33 1.91 19.42
C VAL A 19 -4.33 2.85 20.63
N LYS A 20 -5.50 3.25 21.12
CA LYS A 20 -5.57 4.18 22.25
C LYS A 20 -5.21 3.54 23.58
N ILE A 21 -5.60 2.30 23.85
CA ILE A 21 -5.19 1.58 25.06
C ILE A 21 -3.67 1.35 25.10
N ASN A 22 -3.03 1.21 23.94
CA ASN A 22 -1.57 1.06 23.84
C ASN A 22 -0.80 2.40 23.78
N SER A 23 -1.50 3.54 23.91
CA SER A 23 -0.90 4.88 23.96
C SER A 23 0.01 5.04 25.19
N PRO A 24 1.07 5.88 25.11
CA PRO A 24 1.85 6.28 26.29
C PRO A 24 1.01 6.81 27.46
N ASP A 25 -0.19 7.33 27.19
CA ASP A 25 -1.14 7.82 28.21
C ASP A 25 -1.62 6.71 29.17
N TYR A 26 -1.59 5.45 28.73
CA TYR A 26 -2.17 4.31 29.46
C TYR A 26 -1.17 3.17 29.68
N LYS A 27 -0.21 3.00 28.77
CA LYS A 27 0.73 1.88 28.76
C LYS A 27 1.57 1.84 30.04
N GLY A 28 1.41 0.76 30.82
CA GLY A 28 2.18 0.53 32.05
C GLY A 28 1.73 1.37 33.25
N ILE A 29 0.68 2.18 33.09
CA ILE A 29 0.11 3.03 34.14
C ILE A 29 -1.14 2.37 34.74
N MET A 30 -1.98 1.77 33.89
CA MET A 30 -3.23 1.12 34.30
C MET A 30 -3.51 -0.14 33.47
N THR A 31 -4.50 -0.93 33.91
CA THR A 31 -4.96 -2.11 33.19
C THR A 31 -5.70 -1.73 31.90
N GLN A 32 -5.89 -2.69 30.98
CA GLN A 32 -6.59 -2.42 29.72
C GLN A 32 -8.05 -2.02 29.96
N GLU A 33 -8.69 -2.63 30.96
CA GLU A 33 -10.06 -2.35 31.37
C GLU A 33 -10.20 -0.93 31.91
N GLU A 34 -9.30 -0.51 32.81
CA GLU A 34 -9.27 0.85 33.36
C GLU A 34 -9.01 1.90 32.28
N ALA A 35 -8.05 1.64 31.37
CA ALA A 35 -7.76 2.51 30.24
C ALA A 35 -8.97 2.70 29.32
N LYS A 36 -9.71 1.62 29.06
CA LYS A 36 -10.93 1.67 28.25
C LYS A 36 -12.01 2.54 28.91
N GLU A 37 -12.23 2.36 30.21
CA GLU A 37 -13.24 3.14 30.94
C GLU A 37 -12.89 4.62 31.02
N ASP A 38 -11.63 4.94 31.32
CA ASP A 38 -11.14 6.32 31.34
C ASP A 38 -11.30 6.97 29.95
N PHE A 39 -10.91 6.26 28.90
CA PHE A 39 -11.03 6.75 27.54
C PHE A 39 -12.48 7.02 27.12
N LEU A 40 -13.43 6.15 27.51
CA LEU A 40 -14.85 6.38 27.25
C LEU A 40 -15.38 7.62 28.00
N LYS A 41 -15.00 7.81 29.27
CA LYS A 41 -15.34 9.03 30.03
C LYS A 41 -14.79 10.27 29.35
N ARG A 42 -13.57 10.20 28.82
CA ARG A 42 -12.95 11.30 28.06
C ARG A 42 -13.75 11.64 26.80
N ILE A 43 -14.24 10.64 26.05
CA ILE A 43 -15.11 10.87 24.89
C ILE A 43 -16.40 11.58 25.32
N GLU A 44 -17.06 11.13 26.39
CA GLU A 44 -18.29 11.77 26.89
C GLU A 44 -18.06 13.23 27.27
N ASN A 45 -16.91 13.56 27.88
CA ASN A 45 -16.56 14.94 28.20
C ASN A 45 -16.44 15.82 26.94
N TYR A 46 -15.82 15.32 25.86
CA TYR A 46 -15.75 16.08 24.60
C TYR A 46 -17.13 16.27 23.96
N LYS A 47 -18.04 15.29 24.06
CA LYS A 47 -19.39 15.39 23.50
C LYS A 47 -20.20 16.55 24.07
N LEU A 48 -19.96 16.95 25.32
CA LEU A 48 -20.69 18.05 25.96
C LEU A 48 -20.46 19.42 25.30
N GLN A 49 -19.34 19.58 24.59
CA GLN A 49 -18.94 20.86 23.99
C GLN A 49 -18.68 20.76 22.48
N TYR A 50 -18.84 19.57 21.90
CA TYR A 50 -18.50 19.37 20.49
C TYR A 50 -19.57 19.96 19.57
N GLU A 51 -19.20 21.01 18.85
CA GLU A 51 -19.96 21.59 17.76
C GLU A 51 -19.34 21.13 16.43
N PRO A 52 -20.03 20.28 15.64
CA PRO A 52 -19.51 19.86 14.35
C PRO A 52 -19.54 21.05 13.36
N LEU A 53 -18.64 21.02 12.38
CA LEU A 53 -18.72 21.95 11.24
C LEU A 53 -20.12 21.93 10.63
N ASP A 54 -20.65 23.09 10.30
CA ASP A 54 -21.99 23.29 9.74
C ASP A 54 -21.90 23.94 8.36
N GLU A 55 -22.82 23.57 7.46
CA GLU A 55 -22.73 23.97 6.05
C GLU A 55 -23.25 25.39 5.82
N GLU A 56 -24.17 25.85 6.66
CA GLU A 56 -24.76 27.18 6.58
C GLU A 56 -23.98 28.18 7.43
N ILE A 57 -23.52 27.77 8.62
CA ILE A 57 -22.78 28.63 9.54
C ILE A 57 -21.32 28.82 9.09
N ASP A 58 -20.67 27.75 8.61
CA ASP A 58 -19.25 27.75 8.22
C ASP A 58 -19.05 27.80 6.69
N ASP A 59 -19.97 28.47 5.97
CA ASP A 59 -20.00 28.47 4.49
C ASP A 59 -18.71 29.05 3.85
N ASP A 60 -18.02 29.95 4.54
CA ASP A 60 -16.78 30.56 4.06
C ASP A 60 -15.55 29.62 4.19
N LEU A 61 -15.67 28.50 4.91
CA LEU A 61 -14.56 27.57 5.16
C LEU A 61 -14.43 26.48 4.09
N SER A 62 -13.18 26.10 3.78
CA SER A 62 -12.88 24.91 2.98
C SER A 62 -12.72 23.69 3.89
N PHE A 63 -13.61 22.70 3.81
CA PHE A 63 -13.52 21.51 4.66
C PHE A 63 -14.02 20.22 4.01
N ILE A 64 -13.66 19.09 4.64
CA ILE A 64 -14.19 17.76 4.33
C ILE A 64 -14.65 17.07 5.61
N LYS A 65 -15.89 16.59 5.64
CA LYS A 65 -16.41 15.70 6.69
C LYS A 65 -16.27 14.26 6.21
N VAL A 66 -15.48 13.47 6.93
CA VAL A 66 -15.37 12.02 6.70
C VAL A 66 -16.33 11.31 7.66
N ILE A 67 -17.40 10.75 7.13
CA ILE A 67 -18.52 10.24 7.92
C ILE A 67 -18.45 8.71 7.94
N ASN A 68 -18.61 8.13 9.14
CA ASN A 68 -18.63 6.69 9.37
C ASN A 68 -17.42 5.97 8.74
N ALA A 69 -16.21 6.39 9.12
CA ALA A 69 -14.98 5.72 8.69
C ALA A 69 -14.80 5.67 7.15
N GLY A 70 -15.28 6.71 6.44
CA GLY A 70 -15.18 6.83 4.98
C GLY A 70 -16.35 6.22 4.20
N LYS A 71 -17.46 5.86 4.87
CA LYS A 71 -18.68 5.40 4.19
C LYS A 71 -19.34 6.52 3.37
N SER A 72 -19.26 7.76 3.84
CA SER A 72 -19.72 8.93 3.10
C SER A 72 -18.83 10.14 3.38
N PHE A 73 -18.82 11.08 2.44
CA PHE A 73 -18.02 12.28 2.51
C PHE A 73 -18.90 13.48 2.19
N PHE A 74 -18.68 14.58 2.90
CA PHE A 74 -19.21 15.89 2.54
C PHE A 74 -18.03 16.83 2.32
N VAL A 75 -18.02 17.56 1.21
CA VAL A 75 -16.88 18.35 0.77
C VAL A 75 -17.39 19.74 0.44
N HIS A 76 -16.83 20.76 1.10
CA HIS A 76 -17.27 22.15 0.97
C HIS A 76 -16.15 23.07 0.52
N ASN A 77 -16.49 24.01 -0.37
CA ASN A 77 -15.64 25.12 -0.79
C ASN A 77 -14.18 24.73 -1.14
N VAL A 78 -13.99 23.68 -1.94
CA VAL A 78 -12.65 23.21 -2.34
C VAL A 78 -12.06 24.10 -3.42
N ASN A 79 -10.96 24.76 -3.08
CA ASN A 79 -10.27 25.74 -3.91
C ASN A 79 -8.88 25.25 -4.32
N GLY A 80 -8.70 25.10 -5.63
CA GLY A 80 -7.41 24.78 -6.23
C GLY A 80 -6.98 23.31 -6.10
N HIS A 81 -5.89 22.99 -6.78
CA HIS A 81 -5.46 21.62 -7.01
C HIS A 81 -5.08 20.84 -5.74
N VAL A 82 -4.41 21.49 -4.78
CA VAL A 82 -3.91 20.81 -3.57
C VAL A 82 -5.07 20.27 -2.73
N GLN A 83 -6.09 21.09 -2.49
CA GLN A 83 -7.26 20.66 -1.71
C GLN A 83 -8.02 19.53 -2.41
N SER A 84 -8.21 19.60 -3.73
CA SER A 84 -8.83 18.51 -4.50
C SER A 84 -8.04 17.20 -4.39
N ARG A 85 -6.70 17.25 -4.36
CA ARG A 85 -5.86 16.06 -4.17
C ARG A 85 -5.98 15.47 -2.78
N VAL A 86 -6.15 16.30 -1.74
CA VAL A 86 -6.41 15.84 -0.37
C VAL A 86 -7.75 15.13 -0.29
N VAL A 87 -8.82 15.72 -0.86
CA VAL A 87 -10.15 15.08 -0.93
C VAL A 87 -10.07 13.75 -1.65
N TYR A 88 -9.46 13.72 -2.84
CA TYR A 88 -9.27 12.49 -3.61
C TYR A 88 -8.53 11.42 -2.79
N PHE A 89 -7.45 11.80 -2.10
CA PHE A 89 -6.69 10.86 -1.27
C PHE A 89 -7.56 10.27 -0.14
N LEU A 90 -8.26 11.12 0.63
CA LEU A 90 -9.12 10.68 1.74
C LEU A 90 -10.24 9.74 1.28
N MET A 91 -10.81 9.97 0.09
CA MET A 91 -11.85 9.11 -0.49
C MET A 91 -11.34 7.72 -0.89
N ASN A 92 -10.03 7.53 -1.05
CA ASN A 92 -9.42 6.26 -1.46
C ASN A 92 -8.72 5.52 -0.30
N ILE A 93 -8.65 6.10 0.89
CA ILE A 93 -8.13 5.42 2.08
C ILE A 93 -9.17 4.42 2.59
N HIS A 94 -8.70 3.27 3.05
CA HIS A 94 -9.54 2.26 3.68
C HIS A 94 -8.98 1.91 5.05
N LEU A 95 -9.87 1.74 6.03
CA LEU A 95 -9.51 1.42 7.42
C LEU A 95 -9.57 -0.08 7.73
N LEU A 96 -10.11 -0.88 6.81
CA LEU A 96 -10.07 -2.33 6.93
C LEU A 96 -8.63 -2.81 6.79
N PRO A 97 -8.13 -3.64 7.73
CA PRO A 97 -6.79 -4.19 7.61
C PRO A 97 -6.64 -4.93 6.28
N ARG A 98 -5.44 -4.88 5.70
CA ARG A 98 -5.07 -5.64 4.51
C ARG A 98 -3.59 -5.90 4.51
N SER A 99 -3.18 -7.00 3.89
CA SER A 99 -1.77 -7.31 3.69
C SER A 99 -1.35 -6.89 2.28
N ILE A 100 -0.23 -6.18 2.21
CA ILE A 100 0.42 -5.79 0.96
C ILE A 100 1.81 -6.43 0.98
N TYR A 101 2.07 -7.34 0.05
CA TYR A 101 3.39 -7.95 -0.11
C TYR A 101 4.06 -7.32 -1.33
N LEU A 102 5.32 -6.92 -1.15
CA LEU A 102 6.14 -6.36 -2.19
C LEU A 102 7.30 -7.30 -2.45
N THR A 103 7.50 -7.64 -3.73
CA THR A 103 8.68 -8.38 -4.15
C THR A 103 9.16 -7.93 -5.51
N ARG A 104 10.46 -8.13 -5.76
CA ARG A 104 11.02 -8.01 -7.10
C ARG A 104 10.60 -9.21 -7.95
N HIS A 105 10.89 -9.11 -9.25
CA HIS A 105 10.90 -10.30 -10.09
C HIS A 105 12.00 -11.26 -9.60
N GLY A 106 11.91 -12.55 -9.97
CA GLY A 106 13.03 -13.47 -9.79
C GLY A 106 14.29 -12.97 -10.51
N GLU A 107 15.47 -13.50 -10.16
CA GLU A 107 16.73 -13.16 -10.83
C GLU A 107 16.57 -13.27 -12.37
N SER A 108 16.99 -12.24 -13.10
CA SER A 108 17.00 -12.23 -14.56
C SER A 108 18.39 -12.47 -15.12
N GLU A 109 18.48 -12.84 -16.40
CA GLU A 109 19.78 -13.02 -17.08
C GLU A 109 20.66 -11.76 -16.98
N TYR A 110 20.08 -10.56 -17.11
CA TYR A 110 20.83 -9.31 -16.95
C TYR A 110 21.33 -9.09 -15.53
N ASN A 111 20.62 -9.58 -14.51
CA ASN A 111 21.13 -9.51 -13.14
C ASN A 111 22.40 -10.35 -12.96
N GLN A 112 22.49 -11.52 -13.61
CA GLN A 112 23.67 -12.39 -13.52
C GLN A 112 24.93 -11.75 -14.10
N ILE A 113 24.78 -10.92 -15.13
CA ILE A 113 25.88 -10.21 -15.78
C ILE A 113 25.98 -8.74 -15.36
N GLY A 114 25.26 -8.32 -14.32
CA GLY A 114 25.34 -6.98 -13.76
C GLY A 114 24.81 -5.85 -14.66
N ARG A 115 23.96 -6.15 -15.65
CA ARG A 115 23.39 -5.15 -16.56
C ARG A 115 22.17 -4.46 -15.97
N LEU A 116 22.11 -3.14 -16.19
CA LEU A 116 21.03 -2.27 -15.75
C LEU A 116 19.88 -2.25 -16.77
N GLY A 117 18.66 -2.13 -16.25
CA GLY A 117 17.45 -1.99 -17.07
C GLY A 117 17.17 -3.20 -17.96
N GLY A 118 16.79 -2.92 -19.20
CA GLY A 118 16.50 -3.89 -20.23
C GLY A 118 15.21 -4.66 -19.99
N ASP A 119 15.07 -5.74 -20.76
CA ASP A 119 13.92 -6.63 -20.70
C ASP A 119 14.33 -8.10 -20.87
N SER A 120 15.37 -8.53 -20.14
CA SER A 120 15.81 -9.93 -20.17
C SER A 120 14.86 -10.85 -19.40
N PRO A 121 14.73 -12.13 -19.80
CA PRO A 121 13.94 -13.12 -19.08
C PRO A 121 14.57 -13.51 -17.74
N LEU A 122 13.82 -14.30 -16.96
CA LEU A 122 14.30 -14.95 -15.75
C LEU A 122 15.47 -15.90 -16.03
N SER A 123 16.45 -15.90 -15.14
CA SER A 123 17.46 -16.96 -15.06
C SER A 123 16.85 -18.24 -14.48
N LEU A 124 17.63 -19.33 -14.44
CA LEU A 124 17.22 -20.56 -13.78
C LEU A 124 16.90 -20.34 -12.28
N ASN A 125 17.68 -19.51 -11.60
CA ASN A 125 17.39 -19.13 -10.21
C ASN A 125 16.12 -18.30 -10.10
N GLY A 126 15.85 -17.43 -11.08
CA GLY A 126 14.61 -16.66 -11.15
C GLY A 126 13.36 -17.52 -11.33
N LEU A 127 13.45 -18.59 -12.12
CA LEU A 127 12.38 -19.58 -12.25
C LEU A 127 12.15 -20.32 -10.93
N ASN A 128 13.22 -20.81 -10.29
CA ASN A 128 13.14 -21.45 -8.97
C ASN A 128 12.51 -20.51 -7.91
N TYR A 129 12.87 -19.22 -7.95
CA TYR A 129 12.27 -18.21 -7.09
C TYR A 129 10.75 -18.09 -7.34
N ALA A 130 10.32 -18.03 -8.60
CA ALA A 130 8.91 -17.93 -8.95
C ALA A 130 8.11 -19.15 -8.45
N ASP A 131 8.70 -20.34 -8.47
CA ASP A 131 8.08 -21.55 -7.92
C ASP A 131 7.97 -21.51 -6.39
N LYS A 132 9.04 -21.07 -5.70
CA LYS A 132 9.00 -20.89 -4.23
C LYS A 132 8.04 -19.81 -3.79
N LEU A 133 7.91 -18.73 -4.55
CA LEU A 133 6.92 -17.69 -4.30
C LEU A 133 5.49 -18.26 -4.38
N LYS A 134 5.22 -19.06 -5.41
CA LYS A 134 3.94 -19.74 -5.58
C LYS A 134 3.65 -20.72 -4.44
N GLU A 135 4.63 -21.54 -4.06
CA GLU A 135 4.50 -22.46 -2.92
C GLU A 135 4.17 -21.70 -1.62
N TYR A 136 4.84 -20.58 -1.37
CA TYR A 136 4.58 -19.74 -0.20
C TYR A 136 3.12 -19.27 -0.15
N PHE A 137 2.61 -18.66 -1.21
CA PHE A 137 1.23 -18.16 -1.22
C PHE A 137 0.17 -19.26 -1.26
N LYS A 138 0.52 -20.44 -1.77
CA LYS A 138 -0.33 -21.63 -1.66
C LYS A 138 -0.50 -22.08 -0.21
N ILE A 139 0.57 -22.01 0.59
CA ILE A 139 0.54 -22.34 2.03
C ILE A 139 -0.22 -21.26 2.81
N GLU A 140 0.04 -19.98 2.53
CA GLU A 140 -0.67 -18.86 3.17
C GLU A 140 -2.19 -18.90 2.90
N SER A 141 -2.62 -19.52 1.80
CA SER A 141 -4.04 -19.77 1.47
C SER A 141 -4.89 -18.50 1.54
N LEU A 142 -4.36 -17.42 0.96
CA LEU A 142 -4.99 -16.10 1.02
C LEU A 142 -6.22 -16.05 0.11
N LYS A 143 -7.32 -15.50 0.63
CA LYS A 143 -8.53 -15.23 -0.16
C LYS A 143 -8.34 -13.96 -0.98
N ASP A 144 -8.91 -13.96 -2.19
CA ASP A 144 -8.96 -12.81 -3.10
C ASP A 144 -7.58 -12.18 -3.41
N LEU A 145 -6.55 -13.02 -3.55
CA LEU A 145 -5.20 -12.58 -3.88
C LEU A 145 -5.18 -11.89 -5.25
N ARG A 146 -4.83 -10.60 -5.26
CA ARG A 146 -4.59 -9.84 -6.49
C ARG A 146 -3.11 -9.65 -6.71
N VAL A 147 -2.67 -9.85 -7.94
CA VAL A 147 -1.26 -9.72 -8.34
C VAL A 147 -1.13 -8.60 -9.35
N TRP A 148 -0.30 -7.62 -9.06
CA TRP A 148 0.12 -6.60 -10.01
C TRP A 148 1.58 -6.80 -10.35
N SER A 149 1.91 -6.75 -11.63
CA SER A 149 3.26 -6.85 -12.14
C SER A 149 3.59 -5.69 -13.06
N SER A 150 4.87 -5.41 -13.24
CA SER A 150 5.33 -4.56 -14.35
C SER A 150 5.13 -5.26 -15.69
N GLN A 151 5.29 -4.52 -16.79
CA GLN A 151 5.19 -5.09 -18.14
C GLN A 151 6.48 -5.79 -18.59
N LYS A 152 7.59 -5.56 -17.88
CA LYS A 152 8.87 -6.24 -18.13
C LYS A 152 8.78 -7.76 -18.01
N ILE A 153 9.36 -8.49 -18.96
CA ILE A 153 9.23 -9.94 -19.14
C ILE A 153 9.61 -10.73 -17.89
N ARG A 154 10.69 -10.36 -17.20
CA ARG A 154 11.14 -10.99 -15.94
C ARG A 154 10.05 -10.95 -14.86
N ALA A 155 9.40 -9.81 -14.69
CA ALA A 155 8.33 -9.65 -13.72
C ALA A 155 7.04 -10.33 -14.21
N ALA A 156 6.79 -10.28 -15.51
CA ALA A 156 5.64 -10.92 -16.10
C ALA A 156 5.70 -12.45 -15.97
N GLN A 157 6.88 -13.05 -16.13
CA GLN A 157 7.14 -14.48 -15.94
C GLN A 157 6.94 -14.88 -14.48
N THR A 158 7.49 -14.13 -13.51
CA THR A 158 7.26 -14.40 -12.09
C THR A 158 5.76 -14.33 -11.74
N ALA A 159 5.06 -13.30 -12.22
CA ALA A 159 3.63 -13.13 -11.94
C ALA A 159 2.75 -14.16 -12.66
N ALA A 160 3.14 -14.59 -13.87
CA ALA A 160 2.41 -15.61 -14.62
C ALA A 160 2.36 -16.95 -13.87
N ASN A 161 3.38 -17.27 -13.07
CA ASN A 161 3.38 -18.49 -12.26
C ASN A 161 2.31 -18.50 -11.15
N MET A 162 1.78 -17.33 -10.79
CA MET A 162 0.78 -17.14 -9.75
C MET A 162 -0.67 -17.20 -10.26
N ARG A 163 -0.90 -17.33 -11.58
CA ARG A 163 -2.22 -17.19 -12.22
C ARG A 163 -3.29 -18.16 -11.71
N ASP A 164 -2.89 -19.33 -11.25
CA ASP A 164 -3.79 -20.36 -10.71
C ASP A 164 -4.18 -20.11 -9.24
N LEU A 165 -3.39 -19.31 -8.51
CA LEU A 165 -3.68 -18.92 -7.13
C LEU A 165 -4.37 -17.54 -7.04
N ALA A 166 -4.10 -16.67 -8.00
CA ALA A 166 -4.58 -15.31 -7.99
C ALA A 166 -5.99 -15.18 -8.57
N THR A 167 -6.81 -14.32 -7.97
CA THR A 167 -8.08 -13.89 -8.55
C THR A 167 -7.87 -13.07 -9.82
N ASN A 168 -6.84 -12.21 -9.82
CA ASN A 168 -6.45 -11.45 -11.00
C ASN A 168 -4.94 -11.22 -11.06
N VAL A 169 -4.41 -11.17 -12.28
CA VAL A 169 -3.03 -10.76 -12.56
C VAL A 169 -3.05 -9.62 -13.56
N GLU A 170 -2.62 -8.43 -13.13
CA GLU A 170 -2.64 -7.21 -13.94
C GLU A 170 -1.22 -6.70 -14.20
N TYR A 171 -1.01 -6.14 -15.40
CA TYR A 171 0.31 -5.68 -15.85
C TYR A 171 0.31 -4.17 -16.06
N TRP A 172 1.04 -3.47 -15.21
CA TRP A 172 1.01 -2.02 -15.10
C TRP A 172 2.34 -1.41 -15.53
N LYS A 173 2.32 -0.58 -16.58
CA LYS A 173 3.52 0.14 -17.05
C LYS A 173 4.14 1.04 -15.98
N VAL A 174 3.33 1.62 -15.08
CA VAL A 174 3.82 2.46 -13.98
C VAL A 174 4.68 1.69 -12.96
N LEU A 175 4.63 0.34 -12.98
CA LEU A 175 5.47 -0.51 -12.13
C LEU A 175 6.77 -0.94 -12.82
N ASP A 176 6.98 -0.54 -14.09
CA ASP A 176 8.24 -0.80 -14.79
C ASP A 176 9.41 -0.21 -14.02
N GLU A 177 10.56 -0.86 -14.14
CA GLU A 177 11.80 -0.37 -13.56
C GLU A 177 12.14 0.99 -14.16
N ILE A 178 12.86 1.81 -13.39
CA ILE A 178 13.28 3.14 -13.85
C ILE A 178 14.02 3.01 -15.18
N ASP A 179 13.66 3.88 -16.13
CA ASP A 179 14.33 3.96 -17.42
C ASP A 179 15.72 4.57 -17.22
N ALA A 180 16.77 3.76 -17.46
CA ALA A 180 18.16 4.20 -17.32
C ALA A 180 18.63 5.07 -18.51
N GLY A 181 17.78 5.34 -19.50
CA GLY A 181 18.05 6.19 -20.64
C GLY A 181 19.26 5.70 -21.44
N ILE A 182 20.28 6.56 -21.58
CA ILE A 182 21.52 6.23 -22.31
C ILE A 182 22.36 5.13 -21.63
N CYS A 183 22.00 4.77 -20.40
CA CYS A 183 22.69 3.75 -19.59
C CYS A 183 21.99 2.38 -19.62
N GLU A 184 20.88 2.26 -20.37
CA GLU A 184 20.16 1.00 -20.55
C GLU A 184 21.07 -0.11 -21.12
N GLY A 185 21.06 -1.27 -20.46
CA GLY A 185 21.85 -2.43 -20.86
C GLY A 185 23.34 -2.36 -20.55
N LEU A 186 23.83 -1.28 -19.92
CA LEU A 186 25.22 -1.18 -19.45
C LEU A 186 25.38 -1.91 -18.11
N THR A 187 26.59 -2.42 -17.85
CA THR A 187 27.00 -2.73 -16.48
C THR A 187 27.39 -1.46 -15.74
N TYR A 188 27.55 -1.55 -14.42
CA TYR A 188 28.05 -0.43 -13.64
C TYR A 188 29.47 -0.02 -14.07
N GLU A 189 30.33 -0.99 -14.40
CA GLU A 189 31.69 -0.72 -14.88
C GLU A 189 31.67 -0.01 -16.26
N ASP A 190 30.79 -0.46 -17.17
CA ASP A 190 30.58 0.21 -18.46
C ASP A 190 30.09 1.65 -18.26
N PHE A 191 29.16 1.85 -17.32
CA PHE A 191 28.65 3.17 -16.99
C PHE A 191 29.75 4.09 -16.45
N GLU A 192 30.52 3.65 -15.46
CA GLU A 192 31.63 4.44 -14.90
C GLU A 192 32.70 4.77 -15.96
N ALA A 193 32.98 3.83 -16.87
CA ALA A 193 33.94 4.05 -17.94
C ALA A 193 33.44 5.05 -19.01
N ARG A 194 32.15 4.98 -19.37
CA ARG A 194 31.56 5.80 -20.44
C ARG A 194 31.07 7.17 -19.96
N TYR A 195 30.57 7.23 -18.74
CA TYR A 195 29.96 8.42 -18.14
C TYR A 195 30.53 8.69 -16.73
N PRO A 196 31.82 9.03 -16.62
CA PRO A 196 32.49 9.24 -15.32
C PRO A 196 32.11 10.54 -14.59
N LYS A 197 31.18 11.34 -15.13
CA LYS A 197 30.79 12.67 -14.60
C LYS A 197 29.30 12.74 -14.33
#